data_AF-A0AB33CCU0-F1
#
_entry.id   AF-A0AB33CCU0-F1
#
_cell.length_a   1.000
_cell.length_b   1.000
_cell.length_c   1.000
_cell.angle_alpha   90.00
_cell.angle_beta   90.00
_cell.angle_gamma   90.00
#
_symmetry.space_group_name_H-M   'P 1'
#
loop_
_entity.id
_entity.type
_entity.pdbx_description
1 polymer ?
#
loop_
_entity_poly.entity_id
_entity_poly.type
_entity_poly.pdbx_seq_one_letter_code
_entity_poly.pdbx_strand_id
1 'polypeptide(L)' 'MDRSDIQVSDLLVLELQGFHDAYGNGPDFWDAYQRIMGIAAQAGGNMVALANEMASLAQGLGATKRAQLL' A
#
# COMPACT_ATOMS: atom_id res chain seq x y z
N MET A 1 -0.16 -25.46 -4.96
CA MET A 1 0.48 -24.24 -5.50
C MET A 1 0.52 -23.27 -4.37
N ASP A 2 1.70 -23.11 -3.77
CA ASP A 2 1.92 -22.24 -2.62
C ASP A 2 1.84 -20.79 -3.11
N ARG A 3 0.74 -20.11 -2.81
CA ARG A 3 0.65 -18.67 -3.04
C ARG A 3 1.52 -18.02 -1.97
N SER A 4 2.77 -17.74 -2.31
CA SER A 4 3.51 -16.69 -1.61
C SER A 4 2.86 -15.36 -2.03
N ASP A 5 1.67 -15.11 -1.49
CA ASP A 5 1.01 -13.82 -1.57
C ASP A 5 1.99 -12.82 -0.93
N ILE A 6 2.47 -11.85 -1.71
CA ILE A 6 3.24 -10.74 -1.14
C ILE A 6 2.26 -10.02 -0.23
N GLN A 7 2.34 -10.27 1.07
CA GLN A 7 1.66 -9.43 2.04
C GLN A 7 2.54 -8.21 2.30
N VAL A 8 1.98 -7.02 2.11
CA VAL A 8 2.55 -5.81 2.72
C VAL A 8 2.68 -6.07 4.22
N SER A 9 3.90 -6.00 4.75
CA SER A 9 4.18 -6.25 6.16
C SER A 9 3.29 -5.36 7.04
N ASP A 10 2.75 -5.93 8.13
CA ASP A 10 1.92 -5.22 9.12
C ASP A 10 2.56 -3.92 9.60
N LEU A 11 3.89 -3.87 9.68
CA LEU A 11 4.62 -2.67 10.07
C LEU A 11 4.47 -1.52 9.06
N LEU A 12 4.51 -1.82 7.76
CA LEU A 12 4.37 -0.84 6.69
C LEU A 12 2.91 -0.37 6.57
N VAL A 13 1.96 -1.26 6.85
CA VAL A 13 0.54 -0.91 6.99
C VAL A 13 0.33 0.10 8.11
N LEU A 14 0.89 -0.18 9.29
CA LEU A 14 0.78 0.69 10.46
C LEU A 14 1.42 2.06 10.20
N GLU A 15 2.55 2.08 9.49
CA GLU A 15 3.21 3.31 9.08
C GLU A 15 2.33 4.15 8.15
N LEU A 16 1.78 3.56 7.08
CA LEU A 16 0.93 4.29 6.13
C LEU A 16 -0.36 4.80 6.77
N GLN A 17 -0.92 4.05 7.72
CA GLN A 17 -2.05 4.50 8.53
C GLN A 17 -1.67 5.69 9.42
N GLY A 18 -0.49 5.66 10.06
CA GLY A 18 0.02 6.79 10.85
C GLY A 18 0.17 8.08 10.03
N PHE A 19 0.64 7.98 8.77
CA PHE A 19 0.68 9.13 7.87
C PHE A 19 -0.72 9.63 7.50
N HIS A 20 -1.66 8.73 7.24
CA HIS A 20 -3.04 9.11 6.95
C HIS A 20 -3.71 9.82 8.13
N ASP A 21 -3.50 9.32 9.35
CA ASP A 21 -4.08 9.93 10.56
C ASP A 21 -3.49 11.32 10.85
N ALA A 22 -2.21 11.52 10.56
CA ALA A 22 -1.51 12.78 10.79
C ALA A 22 -1.75 13.84 9.70
N TYR A 23 -1.82 13.42 8.43
CA TYR A 23 -1.78 14.32 7.27
C TYR A 23 -2.95 14.14 6.30
N GLY A 24 -3.87 13.19 6.57
CA GLY A 24 -4.93 12.80 5.65
C GLY A 24 -4.37 12.28 4.33
N ASN A 25 -5.01 12.65 3.22
CA ASN A 25 -4.63 12.24 1.86
C ASN A 25 -3.63 13.20 1.21
N GLY A 26 -2.81 13.86 2.02
CA GLY A 26 -1.84 14.86 1.59
C GLY A 26 -0.60 14.27 0.91
N PRO A 27 0.30 15.13 0.42
CA PRO A 27 1.54 14.71 -0.23
C PRO A 27 2.37 13.72 0.61
N ASP A 28 2.47 13.96 1.93
CA ASP A 28 3.24 13.10 2.83
C ASP A 28 2.73 11.65 2.88
N PHE A 29 1.40 11.46 2.82
CA PHE A 29 0.79 10.13 2.73
C PHE A 29 1.16 9.44 1.41
N TRP A 30 1.12 10.17 0.29
CA TRP A 30 1.44 9.62 -1.02
C TRP A 30 2.93 9.33 -1.20
N ASP A 31 3.81 10.12 -0.58
CA ASP A 31 5.24 9.87 -0.53
C ASP A 31 5.55 8.60 0.26
N ALA A 32 4.91 8.41 1.42
CA ALA A 32 5.01 7.18 2.20
C ALA A 32 4.49 5.97 1.41
N TYR A 33 3.35 6.11 0.74
CA TYR A 33 2.77 5.08 -0.13
C TYR A 33 3.75 4.64 -1.23
N GLN A 34 4.36 5.58 -1.94
CA GLN A 34 5.33 5.28 -3.01
C GLN A 34 6.60 4.62 -2.47
N ARG A 35 7.09 5.07 -1.31
CA ARG A 35 8.25 4.47 -0.66
C ARG A 35 7.99 3.02 -0.28
N ILE A 36 6.84 2.72 0.29
CA ILE A 36 6.41 1.35 0.66
C ILE A 36 6.32 0.46 -0.58
N MET A 37 5.67 0.94 -1.65
CA MET A 37 5.65 0.27 -2.95
C MET A 37 7.06 -0.03 -3.47
N GLY A 38 8.00 0.91 -3.36
CA GLY A 38 9.38 0.74 -3.79
C GLY A 38 10.15 -0.30 -2.98
N ILE A 39 9.93 -0.37 -1.66
CA ILE A 39 10.55 -1.38 -0.78
C ILE A 39 10.01 -2.77 -1.13
N ALA A 40 8.67 -2.90 -1.24
CA ALA A 40 8.04 -4.18 -1.53
C ALA A 40 8.30 -4.68 -2.96
N ALA A 41 8.43 -3.78 -3.94
CA ALA A 41 8.81 -4.16 -5.31
C ALA A 41 10.24 -4.73 -5.39
N GLN A 42 11.17 -4.24 -4.57
CA GLN A 42 12.54 -4.76 -4.51
C GLN A 42 12.62 -6.17 -3.94
N ALA A 43 11.61 -6.61 -3.17
CA ALA A 43 11.53 -7.98 -2.65
C ALA A 43 11.22 -9.03 -3.74
N GLY A 44 10.96 -8.61 -4.98
CA GLY A 44 10.97 -9.48 -6.17
C GLY A 44 9.72 -10.32 -6.39
N GLY A 45 8.60 -10.04 -5.71
CA GLY A 45 7.34 -10.74 -5.95
C GLY A 45 6.46 -10.11 -7.05
N ASN A 46 5.25 -10.66 -7.22
CA ASN A 46 4.24 -10.16 -8.16
C ASN A 46 3.81 -8.69 -7.89
N MET A 47 4.33 -7.76 -8.70
CA MET A 47 3.99 -6.33 -8.62
C MET A 47 2.49 -6.03 -8.76
N VAL A 48 1.74 -6.83 -9.51
CA VAL A 48 0.30 -6.62 -9.69
C VAL A 48 -0.44 -6.92 -8.39
N ALA A 49 -0.05 -7.98 -7.69
CA ALA A 49 -0.61 -8.31 -6.38
C ALA A 49 -0.31 -7.20 -5.36
N LEU A 50 0.95 -6.76 -5.30
CA LEU A 50 1.37 -5.64 -4.43
C LEU A 50 0.58 -4.35 -4.71
N ALA A 51 0.45 -3.98 -5.99
CA ALA A 51 -0.30 -2.79 -6.37
C ALA A 51 -1.78 -2.88 -5.95
N ASN A 52 -2.39 -4.05 -6.08
CA ASN A 52 -3.76 -4.30 -5.66
C ASN A 52 -3.93 -4.24 -4.14
N GLU A 53 -2.98 -4.78 -3.36
CA GLU A 53 -3.01 -4.70 -1.91
C GLU A 53 -2.88 -3.25 -1.43
N MET A 54 -1.89 -2.53 -1.94
CA MET A 54 -1.67 -1.13 -1.59
C MET A 54 -2.87 -0.25 -1.98
N ALA A 55 -3.44 -0.48 -3.16
CA ALA A 55 -4.69 0.14 -3.60
C ALA A 55 -5.82 -0.13 -2.61
N SER A 56 -6.05 -1.39 -2.24
CA SER A 56 -7.08 -1.77 -1.27
C SER A 56 -6.87 -1.12 0.10
N LEU A 57 -5.62 -0.98 0.53
CA LEU A 57 -5.27 -0.35 1.79
C LEU A 57 -5.56 1.16 1.77
N ALA A 58 -5.14 1.86 0.73
CA ALA A 58 -5.46 3.28 0.54
C ALA A 58 -6.98 3.51 0.46
N GLN A 59 -7.73 2.60 -0.18
CA GLN A 59 -9.19 2.67 -0.18
C GLN A 59 -9.78 2.44 1.22
N GLY A 60 -9.27 1.45 1.97
CA GLY A 60 -9.73 1.16 3.34
C GLY A 60 -9.53 2.31 4.30
N LEU A 61 -8.47 3.10 4.11
CA LEU A 61 -8.20 4.34 4.86
C LEU A 61 -9.09 5.51 4.42
N GLY A 62 -9.81 5.40 3.29
CA GLY A 62 -10.59 6.50 2.72
C GLY A 62 -9.75 7.46 1.86
N ALA A 63 -8.52 7.07 1.52
CA ALA A 63 -7.62 7.87 0.70
C ALA A 63 -8.00 7.93 -0.78
N THR A 64 -8.72 6.91 -1.25
CA THR A 64 -9.26 6.85 -2.61
C THR A 64 -10.68 6.32 -2.61
N LYS A 65 -11.50 6.78 -3.56
CA LYS A 65 -12.91 6.37 -3.67
C LYS A 65 -13.10 4.98 -4.29
N ARG A 66 -12.13 4.49 -5.07
CA ARG A 66 -12.16 3.15 -5.69
C ARG A 66 -10.76 2.77 -6.15
N ALA A 67 -10.23 1.68 -5.62
CA ALA A 67 -8.88 1.22 -5.91
C ALA A 67 -8.95 -0.25 -6.35
N GLN A 68 -9.51 -0.48 -7.54
CA GLN A 68 -9.37 -1.74 -8.26
C GLN A 68 -9.05 -1.39 -9.71
N LEU A 69 -7.85 -1.73 -10.15
CA LEU A 69 -7.53 -1.85 -11.57
C LEU A 69 -8.12 -3.18 -12.01
N LEU A 70 -9.25 -3.12 -12.73
CA LEU A 70 -9.84 -4.24 -13.46
C LEU A 70 -8.86 -4.78 -14.50
#